data_AF-A0A507QSZ9-F1
#
_entry.id   AF-A0A507QSZ9-F1
#
_cell.length_a   1.000
_cell.length_b   1.000
_cell.length_c   1.000
_cell.angle_alpha   90.00
_cell.angle_beta   90.00
_cell.angle_gamma   90.00
#
_symmetry.space_group_name_H-M   'P 1'
#
loop_
_entity.id
_entity.type
_entity.pdbx_description
1 polymer ?
#
loop_
_entity_poly.entity_id
_entity_poly.type
_entity_poly.pdbx_seq_one_letter_code
_entity_poly.pdbx_strand_id
1 'polypeptide(L)'
;MDSLYIYGYAPVVLLVAVGYLATILLRIGARPKGLPPGPATELIWGNLKQVDMLFPQYQYTKWAKTYGRVYTVMLGDTAHVVVSGLQEVRDIFIKQGANSQARPPSRFQLLMRDGYFPGLMNGEKWRHARKMWQTVLNGSAAKQYLPYQELETRQLLFDLLQAPNEWRDHIERYSNSVAMTMVNSRRIVSSADARVKETIQDLYDLSETGVRGAFLDSWPFLWKIPQWFFPVCKRAREIAAKHRDLIWRNYSDVQDRTVKGAALPSFNHAIQEKLKQGWPGVSEIEGAEIGHHLLTGTTDTTASSLINWVAAMCLNPEAQKKAQEGNISSALYTVLQRTITQIVQRSTGLLVLIVCPRTMTQRGCHTPDRSSKSKSRSLQKHDYLMTSRTSYKDDLRPGFIVCLNPFSAHIAPRSPKHAQLIRKTWMEELEVSLDQNQQWKATPEGIARLIDRAGK
;
A
#
# COMPACT_ATOMS: atom_id res chain seq x y z
N MET A 1 -45.98 52.34 -7.59
CA MET A 1 -46.77 51.09 -7.74
C MET A 1 -45.89 49.86 -7.99
N ASP A 2 -44.55 49.99 -8.01
CA ASP A 2 -43.65 48.89 -8.35
C ASP A 2 -43.26 47.96 -7.19
N SER A 3 -43.41 48.40 -5.93
CA SER A 3 -43.07 47.53 -4.78
C SER A 3 -44.05 46.38 -4.56
N LEU A 4 -45.32 46.51 -4.95
CA LEU A 4 -46.34 45.48 -4.66
C LEU A 4 -46.19 44.23 -5.54
N TYR A 5 -45.65 44.38 -6.76
CA TYR A 5 -45.41 43.27 -7.68
C TYR A 5 -44.25 42.37 -7.22
N ILE A 6 -43.23 42.93 -6.55
CA ILE A 6 -42.06 42.17 -6.09
C ILE A 6 -42.44 41.20 -4.95
N TYR A 7 -43.39 41.56 -4.07
CA TYR A 7 -43.81 40.71 -2.95
C TYR A 7 -44.67 39.50 -3.37
N GLY A 8 -45.37 39.55 -4.51
CA GLY A 8 -46.21 38.46 -4.99
C GLY A 8 -45.43 37.29 -5.60
N TYR A 9 -44.29 37.56 -6.24
CA TYR A 9 -43.44 36.53 -6.86
C TYR A 9 -42.43 35.90 -5.89
N ALA A 10 -42.05 36.61 -4.82
CA ALA A 10 -41.13 36.12 -3.80
C ALA A 10 -41.53 34.74 -3.20
N PRO A 11 -42.79 34.47 -2.78
CA PRO A 11 -43.17 33.17 -2.24
C PRO A 11 -43.15 32.06 -3.30
N VAL A 12 -43.50 32.36 -4.55
CA VAL A 12 -43.46 31.39 -5.66
C VAL A 12 -42.02 31.02 -5.99
N VAL A 13 -41.12 32.01 -6.09
CA VAL A 13 -39.69 31.79 -6.31
C VAL A 13 -39.09 30.99 -5.15
N LEU A 14 -39.46 31.29 -3.90
CA LEU A 14 -39.01 30.53 -2.74
C LEU A 14 -39.51 29.08 -2.78
N LEU A 15 -40.78 28.83 -3.10
CA LEU A 15 -41.33 27.48 -3.22
C LEU A 15 -40.67 26.68 -4.35
N VAL A 16 -40.42 27.31 -5.50
CA VAL A 16 -39.69 26.67 -6.61
C VAL A 16 -38.25 26.37 -6.20
N ALA A 17 -37.57 27.30 -5.52
CA ALA A 17 -36.22 27.09 -5.01
C ALA A 17 -36.16 25.97 -3.96
N VAL A 18 -37.10 25.93 -3.02
CA VAL A 18 -37.23 24.87 -2.00
C VAL A 18 -37.56 23.53 -2.66
N GLY A 19 -38.49 23.51 -3.62
CA GLY A 19 -38.83 22.31 -4.38
C GLY A 19 -37.62 21.79 -5.18
N TYR A 20 -36.89 22.68 -5.85
CA TYR A 20 -35.67 22.34 -6.57
C TYR A 20 -34.59 21.80 -5.62
N LEU A 21 -34.32 22.48 -4.50
CA LEU A 21 -33.39 22.02 -3.48
C LEU A 21 -33.80 20.66 -2.91
N ALA A 22 -35.09 20.45 -2.62
CA ALA A 22 -35.61 19.16 -2.17
C ALA A 22 -35.37 18.07 -3.21
N THR A 23 -35.60 18.33 -4.51
CA THR A 23 -35.32 17.34 -5.56
C THR A 23 -33.84 17.00 -5.69
N ILE A 24 -32.94 17.98 -5.49
CA ILE A 24 -31.50 17.73 -5.44
C ILE A 24 -31.17 16.85 -4.24
N LEU A 25 -31.60 17.24 -3.03
CA LEU A 25 -31.33 16.52 -1.79
C LEU A 25 -31.83 15.07 -1.83
N LEU A 26 -33.03 14.85 -2.39
CA LEU A 26 -33.62 13.52 -2.59
C LEU A 26 -32.82 12.65 -3.57
N ARG A 27 -32.04 13.24 -4.48
CA ARG A 27 -31.24 12.51 -5.48
C ARG A 27 -29.80 12.24 -5.04
N ILE A 28 -29.25 12.95 -4.04
CA ILE A 28 -27.85 12.81 -3.61
C ILE A 28 -27.51 11.34 -3.30
N GLY A 29 -28.27 10.71 -2.40
CA GLY A 29 -28.01 9.31 -2.01
C GLY A 29 -28.58 8.26 -2.95
N ALA A 30 -29.25 8.66 -4.04
CA ALA A 30 -30.01 7.75 -4.89
C ALA A 30 -29.09 7.04 -5.89
N ARG A 31 -29.27 5.72 -6.04
CA ARG A 31 -28.52 4.92 -7.01
C ARG A 31 -28.84 5.36 -8.45
N PRO A 32 -27.84 5.65 -9.29
CA PRO A 32 -28.04 5.91 -10.71
C PRO A 32 -28.72 4.74 -11.43
N LYS A 33 -29.55 5.04 -12.44
CA LYS A 33 -30.17 4.04 -13.31
C LYS A 33 -29.10 3.32 -14.15
N GLY A 34 -29.31 2.03 -14.43
CA GLY A 34 -28.42 1.22 -15.28
C GLY A 34 -27.21 0.61 -14.56
N LEU A 35 -27.08 0.80 -13.24
CA LEU A 35 -26.09 0.11 -12.43
C LEU A 35 -26.65 -1.20 -11.84
N PRO A 36 -25.76 -2.16 -11.47
CA PRO A 36 -26.15 -3.37 -10.75
C PRO A 36 -27.05 -3.07 -9.53
N PRO A 37 -27.89 -4.05 -9.12
CA PRO A 37 -28.70 -3.90 -7.91
C PRO A 37 -27.80 -3.80 -6.67
N GLY A 38 -28.39 -3.45 -5.53
CA GLY A 38 -27.67 -3.35 -4.26
C GLY A 38 -28.56 -2.88 -3.13
N PRO A 39 -28.01 -2.70 -1.92
CA PRO A 39 -28.75 -2.35 -0.71
C PRO A 39 -29.57 -1.07 -0.84
N ALA A 40 -30.67 -0.99 -0.09
CA ALA A 40 -31.48 0.21 0.00
C ALA A 40 -30.64 1.39 0.52
N THR A 41 -30.75 2.53 -0.15
CA THR A 41 -29.97 3.74 0.13
C THR A 41 -30.73 4.70 1.05
N GLU A 42 -30.06 5.28 2.02
CA GLU A 42 -30.57 6.40 2.81
C GLU A 42 -30.48 7.73 2.05
N LEU A 43 -31.37 8.66 2.40
CA LEU A 43 -31.34 10.04 1.92
C LEU A 43 -30.00 10.70 2.28
N ILE A 44 -29.34 11.35 1.30
CA ILE A 44 -28.04 12.04 1.41
C ILE A 44 -26.84 11.11 1.69
N TRP A 45 -26.97 10.14 2.60
CA TRP A 45 -25.89 9.27 3.07
C TRP A 45 -25.61 8.07 2.17
N GLY A 46 -26.58 7.68 1.34
CA GLY A 46 -26.48 6.44 0.59
C GLY A 46 -26.40 5.24 1.53
N ASN A 47 -25.32 4.47 1.47
CA ASN A 47 -25.04 3.32 2.33
C ASN A 47 -23.94 3.60 3.37
N LEU A 48 -23.44 4.83 3.52
CA LEU A 48 -22.32 5.13 4.43
C LEU A 48 -22.57 4.67 5.88
N LYS A 49 -23.77 4.89 6.42
CA LYS A 49 -24.11 4.47 7.79
C LYS A 49 -24.29 2.96 7.95
N GLN A 50 -24.47 2.25 6.84
CA GLN A 50 -24.65 0.80 6.81
C GLN A 50 -23.31 0.06 6.71
N VAL A 51 -22.21 0.78 6.45
CA VAL A 51 -20.86 0.26 6.31
C VAL A 51 -20.02 0.73 7.47
N ASP A 52 -19.44 -0.21 8.20
CA ASP A 52 -18.30 0.11 9.07
C ASP A 52 -17.09 0.41 8.19
N MET A 53 -16.65 1.67 8.18
CA MET A 53 -15.51 2.12 7.38
C MET A 53 -14.18 1.52 7.83
N LEU A 54 -14.10 0.98 9.06
CA LEU A 54 -12.92 0.30 9.57
C LEU A 54 -12.86 -1.16 9.11
N PHE A 55 -14.01 -1.82 8.97
CA PHE A 55 -14.12 -3.22 8.55
C PHE A 55 -15.18 -3.45 7.45
N PRO A 56 -15.08 -2.76 6.31
CA PRO A 56 -16.11 -2.79 5.28
C PRO A 56 -16.29 -4.18 4.65
N GLN A 57 -15.25 -5.02 4.70
CA GLN A 57 -15.26 -6.39 4.16
C GLN A 57 -16.38 -7.27 4.75
N TYR A 58 -16.75 -7.08 6.02
CA TYR A 58 -17.80 -7.89 6.63
C TYR A 58 -19.16 -7.57 6.03
N GLN A 59 -19.47 -6.29 5.91
CA GLN A 59 -20.72 -5.84 5.32
C GLN A 59 -20.78 -6.16 3.83
N TYR A 60 -19.68 -5.95 3.11
CA TYR A 60 -19.60 -6.29 1.69
C TYR A 60 -19.78 -7.79 1.44
N THR A 61 -19.24 -8.64 2.32
CA THR A 61 -19.45 -10.09 2.22
C THR A 61 -20.91 -10.47 2.45
N LYS A 62 -21.62 -9.81 3.39
CA LYS A 62 -23.06 -10.02 3.60
C LYS A 62 -23.87 -9.62 2.36
N TRP A 63 -23.60 -8.44 1.80
CA TRP A 63 -24.28 -7.97 0.59
C TRP A 63 -23.96 -8.80 -0.65
N ALA A 64 -22.74 -9.33 -0.77
CA ALA A 64 -22.40 -10.24 -1.85
C ALA A 64 -23.27 -11.52 -1.86
N LYS A 65 -23.68 -12.01 -0.69
CA LYS A 65 -24.60 -13.16 -0.57
C LYS A 65 -26.03 -12.80 -0.98
N THR A 66 -26.47 -11.57 -0.75
CA THR A 66 -27.83 -11.11 -1.02
C THR A 66 -28.02 -10.60 -2.44
N TYR A 67 -27.11 -9.78 -2.95
CA TYR A 67 -27.20 -9.09 -4.23
C TYR A 67 -26.35 -9.72 -5.34
N GLY A 68 -25.58 -10.76 -5.01
CA GLY A 68 -24.70 -11.45 -5.93
C GLY A 68 -23.28 -10.89 -5.96
N ARG A 69 -22.49 -11.36 -6.92
CA ARG A 69 -21.03 -11.12 -6.98
C ARG A 69 -20.64 -9.71 -7.41
N VAL A 70 -21.57 -8.98 -8.03
CA VAL A 70 -21.40 -7.60 -8.49
C VAL A 70 -22.64 -6.81 -8.09
N TYR A 71 -22.47 -5.79 -7.26
CA TYR A 71 -23.57 -4.99 -6.76
C TYR A 71 -23.12 -3.54 -6.53
N THR A 72 -24.06 -2.62 -6.39
CA THR A 72 -23.77 -1.18 -6.24
C THR A 72 -24.13 -0.66 -4.86
N VAL A 73 -23.18 0.02 -4.22
CA VAL A 73 -23.36 0.77 -2.98
C VAL A 73 -23.18 2.27 -3.26
N MET A 74 -23.89 3.11 -2.53
CA MET A 74 -23.73 4.57 -2.61
C MET A 74 -22.90 5.04 -1.43
N LEU A 75 -21.78 5.70 -1.64
CA LEU A 75 -21.02 6.34 -0.57
C LEU A 75 -21.21 7.86 -0.66
N GLY A 76 -22.13 8.40 0.14
CA GLY A 76 -22.59 9.78 -0.01
C GLY A 76 -23.32 9.96 -1.34
N ASP A 77 -22.80 10.82 -2.22
CA ASP A 77 -23.34 11.05 -3.57
C ASP A 77 -22.76 10.13 -4.66
N THR A 78 -21.76 9.33 -4.31
CA THR A 78 -20.93 8.63 -5.29
C THR A 78 -21.28 7.14 -5.36
N ALA A 79 -21.57 6.65 -6.57
CA ALA A 79 -21.88 5.25 -6.81
C ALA A 79 -20.60 4.39 -6.87
N HIS A 80 -20.59 3.30 -6.11
CA HIS A 80 -19.48 2.37 -5.97
C HIS A 80 -19.93 0.97 -6.37
N VAL A 81 -19.30 0.38 -7.39
CA VAL A 81 -19.57 -1.00 -7.80
C VAL A 81 -18.61 -1.93 -7.07
N VAL A 82 -19.15 -2.78 -6.21
CA VAL A 82 -18.38 -3.77 -5.46
C VAL A 82 -18.37 -5.08 -6.22
N VAL A 83 -17.16 -5.64 -6.41
CA VAL A 83 -16.92 -6.91 -7.11
C VAL A 83 -16.31 -7.90 -6.11
N SER A 84 -17.04 -8.96 -5.78
CA SER A 84 -16.64 -9.93 -4.74
C SER A 84 -16.25 -11.30 -5.30
N GLY A 85 -16.60 -11.62 -6.54
CA GLY A 85 -16.29 -12.91 -7.16
C GLY A 85 -14.95 -12.94 -7.90
N LEU A 86 -14.21 -14.05 -7.78
CA LEU A 86 -12.86 -14.19 -8.38
C LEU A 86 -12.88 -14.06 -9.90
N GLN A 87 -13.90 -14.64 -10.55
CA GLN A 87 -14.00 -14.62 -12.01
C GLN A 87 -14.31 -13.21 -12.50
N GLU A 88 -15.23 -12.53 -11.82
CA GLU A 88 -15.67 -11.17 -12.10
C GLU A 88 -14.52 -10.17 -11.87
N VAL A 89 -13.74 -10.34 -10.79
CA VAL A 89 -12.51 -9.57 -10.56
C VAL A 89 -11.53 -9.74 -11.72
N ARG A 90 -11.31 -10.98 -12.20
CA ARG A 90 -10.42 -11.23 -13.34
C ARG A 90 -10.94 -10.61 -14.63
N ASP A 91 -12.22 -10.74 -14.90
CA ASP A 91 -12.82 -10.25 -16.14
C ASP A 91 -12.83 -8.72 -16.17
N ILE A 92 -13.19 -8.06 -15.07
CA ILE A 92 -13.26 -6.60 -14.98
C ILE A 92 -11.87 -5.97 -14.90
N PHE A 93 -11.04 -6.38 -13.93
CA PHE A 93 -9.79 -5.65 -13.62
C PHE A 93 -8.59 -6.12 -14.45
N ILE A 94 -8.58 -7.37 -14.91
CA ILE A 94 -7.45 -7.92 -15.69
C ILE A 94 -7.79 -7.89 -17.18
N LYS A 95 -8.87 -8.55 -17.60
CA LYS A 95 -9.21 -8.63 -19.04
C LYS A 95 -9.73 -7.31 -19.59
N GLN A 96 -10.51 -6.58 -18.81
CA GLN A 96 -11.07 -5.28 -19.18
C GLN A 96 -10.38 -4.12 -18.46
N GLY A 97 -9.14 -4.34 -18.01
CA GLY A 97 -8.42 -3.39 -17.15
C GLY A 97 -8.39 -1.96 -17.71
N ALA A 98 -8.30 -1.80 -19.04
CA ALA A 98 -8.35 -0.51 -19.75
C ALA A 98 -9.63 0.31 -19.45
N ASN A 99 -10.77 -0.35 -19.32
CA ASN A 99 -12.07 0.27 -19.06
C ASN A 99 -12.22 0.67 -17.58
N SER A 100 -11.38 0.11 -16.71
CA SER A 100 -11.38 0.33 -15.27
C SER A 100 -10.15 1.09 -14.76
N GLN A 101 -9.41 1.78 -15.64
CA GLN A 101 -8.18 2.50 -15.25
C GLN A 101 -8.45 3.89 -14.66
N ALA A 102 -9.63 4.46 -14.94
CA ALA A 102 -9.98 5.79 -14.48
C ALA A 102 -10.11 5.80 -12.95
N ARG A 103 -9.44 6.76 -12.32
CA ARG A 103 -9.49 6.96 -10.87
C ARG A 103 -10.51 8.03 -10.51
N PRO A 104 -11.37 7.80 -9.50
CA PRO A 104 -12.27 8.84 -9.02
C PRO A 104 -11.46 9.99 -8.40
N PRO A 105 -11.95 11.23 -8.48
CA PRO A 105 -11.31 12.37 -7.82
C PRO A 105 -11.16 12.12 -6.32
N SER A 106 -9.92 12.13 -5.83
CA SER A 106 -9.59 11.98 -4.40
C SER A 106 -8.99 13.28 -3.89
N ARG A 107 -9.81 14.33 -3.82
CA ARG A 107 -9.34 15.70 -3.61
C ARG A 107 -8.79 15.87 -2.21
N PHE A 108 -9.40 15.24 -1.22
CA PHE A 108 -8.93 15.35 0.17
C PHE A 108 -7.59 14.64 0.35
N GLN A 109 -7.45 13.43 -0.21
CA GLN A 109 -6.19 12.69 -0.19
C GLN A 109 -5.05 13.43 -0.90
N LEU A 110 -5.34 14.10 -2.03
CA LEU A 110 -4.35 14.93 -2.72
C LEU A 110 -3.98 16.19 -1.92
N LEU A 111 -4.93 16.82 -1.22
CA LEU A 111 -4.65 17.95 -0.33
C LEU A 111 -3.65 17.58 0.78
N MET A 112 -3.74 16.35 1.29
CA MET A 112 -2.83 15.82 2.32
C MET A 112 -1.42 15.49 1.82
N ARG A 113 -1.19 15.55 0.51
CA ARG A 113 0.08 15.21 -0.14
C ARG A 113 0.56 16.29 -1.11
N ASP A 114 0.30 17.54 -0.74
CA ASP A 114 0.71 18.73 -1.51
C ASP A 114 0.28 18.68 -2.99
N GLY A 115 -0.85 18.02 -3.29
CA GLY A 115 -1.42 17.90 -4.62
C GLY A 115 -0.83 16.80 -5.52
N TYR A 116 0.09 15.97 -5.03
CA TYR A 116 0.73 14.93 -5.85
C TYR A 116 0.71 13.54 -5.19
N PHE A 117 -0.09 12.64 -5.74
CA PHE A 117 -0.07 11.21 -5.38
C PHE A 117 -0.40 10.39 -6.64
N PRO A 118 0.60 9.87 -7.38
CA PRO A 118 0.36 9.27 -8.68
C PRO A 118 -0.64 8.11 -8.66
N GLY A 119 -0.72 7.37 -7.54
CA GLY A 119 -1.68 6.26 -7.36
C GLY A 119 -3.16 6.68 -7.36
N LEU A 120 -3.46 7.98 -7.24
CA LEU A 120 -4.81 8.57 -7.24
C LEU A 120 -5.05 9.48 -8.45
N MET A 121 -4.04 9.64 -9.31
CA MET A 121 -4.09 10.56 -10.46
C MET A 121 -4.33 9.82 -11.77
N ASN A 122 -4.89 10.53 -12.74
CA ASN A 122 -5.03 10.08 -14.13
C ASN A 122 -3.99 10.78 -15.03
N GLY A 123 -3.80 10.28 -16.25
CA GLY A 123 -2.96 10.94 -17.26
C GLY A 123 -1.44 10.76 -17.05
N GLU A 124 -0.67 11.76 -17.48
CA GLU A 124 0.80 11.67 -17.61
C GLU A 124 1.53 11.46 -16.30
N LYS A 125 1.14 12.15 -15.23
CA LYS A 125 1.75 12.02 -13.90
C LYS A 125 1.75 10.57 -13.42
N TRP A 126 0.60 9.89 -13.55
CA TRP A 126 0.50 8.45 -13.27
C TRP A 126 1.38 7.61 -14.21
N ARG A 127 1.34 7.88 -15.53
CA ARG A 127 2.13 7.10 -16.51
C ARG A 127 3.63 7.19 -16.23
N HIS A 128 4.15 8.37 -15.88
CA HIS A 128 5.56 8.59 -15.56
C HIS A 128 5.97 7.82 -14.31
N ALA A 129 5.24 7.98 -13.20
CA ALA A 129 5.50 7.26 -11.96
C ALA A 129 5.40 5.73 -12.17
N ARG A 130 4.34 5.27 -12.85
CA ARG A 130 4.11 3.85 -13.15
C ARG A 130 5.23 3.25 -13.98
N LYS A 131 5.72 3.96 -15.00
CA LYS A 131 6.84 3.52 -15.83
C LYS A 131 8.10 3.39 -14.99
N MET A 132 8.40 4.38 -14.15
CA MET A 132 9.55 4.36 -13.26
C MET A 132 9.51 3.18 -12.29
N TRP A 133 8.38 2.96 -11.61
CA TRP A 133 8.20 1.79 -10.76
C TRP A 133 8.38 0.50 -11.55
N GLN A 134 7.68 0.32 -12.68
CA GLN A 134 7.77 -0.91 -13.49
C GLN A 134 9.20 -1.28 -13.91
N THR A 135 10.06 -0.30 -14.15
CA THR A 135 11.48 -0.56 -14.46
C THR A 135 12.18 -1.31 -13.33
N VAL A 136 11.94 -0.92 -12.08
CA VAL A 136 12.59 -1.53 -10.90
C VAL A 136 11.77 -2.67 -10.28
N LEU A 137 10.52 -2.83 -10.68
CA LEU A 137 9.56 -3.70 -10.02
C LEU A 137 9.02 -4.87 -10.84
N ASN A 138 9.32 -4.92 -12.14
CA ASN A 138 8.91 -6.05 -12.97
C ASN A 138 9.49 -7.37 -12.45
N GLY A 139 8.94 -8.50 -12.90
CA GLY A 139 9.32 -9.82 -12.39
C GLY A 139 10.80 -10.21 -12.60
N SER A 140 11.51 -9.59 -13.55
CA SER A 140 12.96 -9.78 -13.71
C SER A 140 13.76 -8.92 -12.73
N ALA A 141 13.35 -7.66 -12.59
CA ALA A 141 13.93 -6.70 -11.64
C ALA A 141 13.75 -7.14 -10.18
N ALA A 142 12.57 -7.63 -9.82
CA ALA A 142 12.27 -8.11 -8.47
C ALA A 142 13.23 -9.22 -8.00
N LYS A 143 13.68 -10.09 -8.92
CA LYS A 143 14.66 -11.16 -8.63
C LYS A 143 16.04 -10.63 -8.29
N GLN A 144 16.39 -9.42 -8.74
CA GLN A 144 17.70 -8.82 -8.45
C GLN A 144 17.83 -8.41 -6.99
N TYR A 145 16.73 -8.13 -6.29
CA TYR A 145 16.72 -7.76 -4.86
C TYR A 145 16.88 -8.95 -3.90
N LEU A 146 17.05 -10.17 -4.42
CA LEU A 146 17.24 -11.36 -3.58
C LEU A 146 18.36 -11.22 -2.56
N PRO A 147 19.56 -10.70 -2.88
CA PRO A 147 20.60 -10.54 -1.88
C PRO A 147 20.19 -9.66 -0.70
N TYR A 148 19.43 -8.59 -0.94
CA TYR A 148 18.88 -7.74 0.13
C TYR A 148 17.89 -8.49 1.00
N GLN A 149 16.94 -9.20 0.39
CA GLN A 149 15.95 -10.01 1.11
C GLN A 149 16.62 -11.13 1.91
N GLU A 150 17.62 -11.79 1.33
CA GLU A 150 18.33 -12.91 1.92
C GLU A 150 19.19 -12.49 3.12
N LEU A 151 19.90 -11.35 3.04
CA LEU A 151 20.62 -10.78 4.18
C LEU A 151 19.64 -10.46 5.32
N GLU A 152 18.58 -9.70 5.02
CA GLU A 152 17.62 -9.29 6.05
C GLU A 152 16.89 -10.49 6.65
N THR A 153 16.64 -11.53 5.86
CA THR A 153 16.05 -12.78 6.35
C THR A 153 16.98 -13.46 7.34
N ARG A 154 18.29 -13.51 7.07
CA ARG A 154 19.27 -14.07 8.02
C ARG A 154 19.29 -13.27 9.31
N GLN A 155 19.27 -11.93 9.24
CA GLN A 155 19.18 -11.12 10.45
C GLN A 155 17.87 -11.37 11.20
N LEU A 156 16.72 -11.40 10.53
CA LEU A 156 15.42 -11.69 11.16
C LEU A 156 15.47 -13.03 11.91
N LEU A 157 16.01 -14.08 11.28
CA LEU A 157 16.16 -15.39 11.91
C LEU A 157 17.12 -15.33 13.09
N PHE A 158 18.19 -14.53 13.04
CA PHE A 158 19.11 -14.34 14.15
C PHE A 158 18.48 -13.56 15.31
N ASP A 159 17.76 -12.47 15.03
CA ASP A 159 17.08 -11.66 16.02
C ASP A 159 16.01 -12.48 16.78
N LEU A 160 15.28 -13.35 16.05
CA LEU A 160 14.33 -14.31 16.64
C LEU A 160 15.00 -15.32 17.58
N LEU A 161 16.29 -15.65 17.40
CA LEU A 161 17.02 -16.48 18.37
C LEU A 161 17.33 -15.75 19.66
N GLN A 162 17.62 -14.45 19.57
CA GLN A 162 18.08 -13.65 20.70
C GLN A 162 16.90 -13.16 21.54
N ALA A 163 15.88 -12.62 20.88
CA ALA A 163 14.72 -12.02 21.51
C ALA A 163 13.42 -12.51 20.83
N PRO A 164 13.00 -13.77 21.05
CA PRO A 164 11.81 -14.34 20.41
C PRO A 164 10.50 -13.64 20.80
N ASN A 165 10.46 -12.97 21.95
CA ASN A 165 9.28 -12.23 22.41
C ASN A 165 9.05 -10.94 21.61
N GLU A 166 10.08 -10.42 20.94
CA GLU A 166 10.06 -9.19 20.14
C GLU A 166 9.88 -9.50 18.64
N TRP A 167 9.35 -10.67 18.29
CA TRP A 167 9.25 -11.14 16.90
C TRP A 167 8.54 -10.18 15.94
N ARG A 168 7.58 -9.38 16.43
CA ARG A 168 6.90 -8.36 15.62
C ARG A 168 7.83 -7.24 15.22
N ASP A 169 8.57 -6.71 16.18
CA ASP A 169 9.53 -5.64 15.96
C ASP A 169 10.63 -6.09 14.99
N HIS A 170 11.04 -7.37 15.07
CA HIS A 170 12.00 -7.96 14.12
C HIS A 170 11.43 -8.05 12.69
N ILE A 171 10.15 -8.41 12.53
CA ILE A 171 9.47 -8.43 11.23
C ILE A 171 9.32 -7.00 10.66
N GLU A 172 8.94 -6.04 11.49
CA GLU A 172 8.85 -4.64 11.10
C GLU A 172 10.23 -4.10 10.70
N ARG A 173 11.28 -4.39 11.48
CA ARG A 173 12.67 -4.05 11.14
C ARG A 173 13.08 -4.65 9.80
N TYR A 174 12.83 -5.96 9.59
CA TYR A 174 13.12 -6.65 8.32
C TYR A 174 12.51 -5.89 7.14
N SER A 175 11.21 -5.60 7.22
CA SER A 175 10.48 -4.94 6.15
C SER A 175 11.02 -3.55 5.85
N ASN A 176 11.22 -2.75 6.91
CA ASN A 176 11.73 -1.40 6.81
C ASN A 176 13.18 -1.36 6.28
N SER A 177 14.02 -2.32 6.69
CA SER A 177 15.41 -2.42 6.24
C SER A 177 15.50 -2.73 4.75
N VAL A 178 14.72 -3.69 4.25
CA VAL A 178 14.66 -3.99 2.81
C VAL A 178 14.20 -2.75 2.02
N ALA A 179 13.11 -2.12 2.46
CA ALA A 179 12.52 -0.97 1.77
C ALA A 179 13.47 0.25 1.75
N MET A 180 14.06 0.61 2.90
CA MET A 180 15.00 1.71 3.00
C MET A 180 16.30 1.45 2.24
N THR A 181 16.78 0.20 2.21
CA THR A 181 17.96 -0.15 1.41
C THR A 181 17.68 0.00 -0.08
N MET A 182 16.52 -0.47 -0.54
CA MET A 182 16.11 -0.37 -1.95
C MET A 182 15.91 1.08 -2.40
N VAL A 183 15.23 1.90 -1.59
CA VAL A 183 14.82 3.26 -1.99
C VAL A 183 15.91 4.29 -1.71
N ASN A 184 16.53 4.19 -0.53
CA ASN A 184 17.44 5.21 0.01
C ASN A 184 18.88 4.70 0.18
N SER A 185 19.24 3.49 -0.27
CA SER A 185 20.56 2.89 -0.04
C SER A 185 21.02 2.99 1.43
N ARG A 186 20.08 2.79 2.36
CA ARG A 186 20.37 2.83 3.79
C ARG A 186 19.67 1.69 4.49
N ARG A 187 20.45 0.91 5.22
CA ARG A 187 19.99 -0.27 5.93
C ARG A 187 19.52 0.10 7.33
N ILE A 188 18.42 -0.50 7.77
CA ILE A 188 17.87 -0.29 9.12
C ILE A 188 18.32 -1.42 10.03
N VAL A 189 19.08 -1.06 11.06
CA VAL A 189 19.69 -2.01 12.00
C VAL A 189 18.78 -2.31 13.19
N SER A 190 17.90 -1.36 13.55
CA SER A 190 17.00 -1.47 14.71
C SER A 190 15.58 -1.05 14.35
N SER A 191 14.59 -1.72 14.91
CA SER A 191 13.17 -1.31 14.85
C SER A 191 12.94 0.08 15.48
N ALA A 192 13.81 0.48 16.41
CA ALA A 192 13.70 1.75 17.12
C ALA A 192 14.20 2.97 16.32
N ASP A 193 14.72 2.77 15.10
CA ASP A 193 15.27 3.83 14.25
C ASP A 193 14.24 4.96 14.03
N ALA A 194 14.68 6.20 14.26
CA ALA A 194 13.82 7.37 14.18
C ALA A 194 13.20 7.54 12.78
N ARG A 195 13.89 7.16 11.70
CA ARG A 195 13.39 7.28 10.33
C ARG A 195 12.24 6.31 10.06
N VAL A 196 12.32 5.11 10.65
CA VAL A 196 11.24 4.13 10.57
C VAL A 196 10.02 4.63 11.32
N LYS A 197 10.21 5.11 12.55
CA LYS A 197 9.13 5.69 13.35
C LYS A 197 8.46 6.86 12.64
N GLU A 198 9.24 7.74 12.03
CA GLU A 198 8.73 8.89 11.28
C GLU A 198 7.94 8.46 10.04
N THR A 199 8.45 7.48 9.26
CA THR A 199 7.75 6.94 8.08
C THR A 199 6.44 6.24 8.46
N ILE A 200 6.44 5.49 9.56
CA ILE A 200 5.24 4.84 10.08
C ILE A 200 4.25 5.89 10.61
N GLN A 201 4.72 6.91 11.33
CA GLN A 201 3.87 7.99 11.83
C GLN A 201 3.23 8.78 10.69
N ASP A 202 3.97 9.06 9.61
CA ASP A 202 3.43 9.68 8.41
C ASP A 202 2.26 8.88 7.82
N LEU A 203 2.41 7.57 7.70
CA LEU A 203 1.33 6.68 7.24
C LEU A 203 0.11 6.71 8.18
N TYR A 204 0.32 6.70 9.49
CA TYR A 204 -0.77 6.82 10.46
C TYR A 204 -1.49 8.16 10.38
N ASP A 205 -0.73 9.27 10.35
CA ASP A 205 -1.27 10.62 10.22
C ASP A 205 -2.10 10.78 8.94
N LEU A 206 -1.63 10.21 7.83
CA LEU A 206 -2.33 10.18 6.55
C LEU A 206 -3.59 9.30 6.59
N SER A 207 -3.52 8.14 7.23
CA SER A 207 -4.68 7.25 7.37
C SER A 207 -5.78 7.88 8.24
N GLU A 208 -5.43 8.34 9.44
CA GLU A 208 -6.36 8.92 10.41
C GLU A 208 -7.01 10.20 9.85
N THR A 209 -6.20 11.12 9.32
CA THR A 209 -6.72 12.36 8.74
C THR A 209 -7.56 12.07 7.50
N GLY A 210 -7.13 11.10 6.67
CA GLY A 210 -7.85 10.66 5.48
C GLY A 210 -9.26 10.15 5.80
N VAL A 211 -9.41 9.33 6.84
CA VAL A 211 -10.72 8.86 7.31
C VAL A 211 -11.58 10.03 7.80
N ARG A 212 -11.00 10.96 8.58
CA ARG A 212 -11.73 12.14 9.08
C ARG A 212 -12.20 13.09 7.99
N GLY A 213 -11.48 13.20 6.88
CA GLY A 213 -11.85 14.07 5.76
C GLY A 213 -12.54 13.36 4.58
N ALA A 214 -12.70 12.04 4.64
CA ALA A 214 -13.32 11.25 3.57
C ALA A 214 -14.74 11.71 3.18
N PHE A 215 -15.44 12.40 4.09
CA PHE A 215 -16.75 13.00 3.80
C PHE A 215 -16.68 14.04 2.66
N LEU A 216 -15.59 14.80 2.54
CA LEU A 216 -15.45 15.80 1.48
C LEU A 216 -15.39 15.16 0.08
N ASP A 217 -14.82 13.96 -0.02
CA ASP A 217 -14.79 13.18 -1.27
C ASP A 217 -16.10 12.39 -1.48
N SER A 218 -16.81 12.04 -0.39
CA SER A 218 -18.14 11.40 -0.45
C SER A 218 -19.25 12.36 -0.89
N TRP A 219 -19.10 13.66 -0.62
CA TRP A 219 -19.99 14.73 -1.07
C TRP A 219 -19.21 15.81 -1.81
N PRO A 220 -18.87 15.60 -3.10
CA PRO A 220 -18.05 16.52 -3.89
C PRO A 220 -18.54 17.98 -3.93
N PHE A 221 -19.83 18.23 -3.72
CA PHE A 221 -20.36 19.59 -3.65
C PHE A 221 -19.81 20.40 -2.47
N LEU A 222 -19.34 19.76 -1.40
CA LEU A 222 -18.72 20.43 -0.25
C LEU A 222 -17.44 21.18 -0.62
N TRP A 223 -16.75 20.78 -1.69
CA TRP A 223 -15.59 21.50 -2.22
C TRP A 223 -15.91 22.88 -2.80
N LYS A 224 -17.20 23.22 -3.00
CA LYS A 224 -17.62 24.59 -3.36
C LYS A 224 -17.57 25.54 -2.16
N ILE A 225 -17.56 25.01 -0.93
CA ILE A 225 -17.41 25.79 0.29
C ILE A 225 -15.92 26.09 0.49
N PRO A 226 -15.55 27.33 0.87
CA PRO A 226 -14.15 27.67 1.14
C PRO A 226 -13.48 26.73 2.15
N GLN A 227 -12.26 26.27 1.84
CA GLN A 227 -11.58 25.25 2.65
C GLN A 227 -11.33 25.67 4.11
N TRP A 228 -11.27 26.97 4.41
CA TRP A 228 -11.09 27.46 5.78
C TRP A 228 -12.28 27.10 6.69
N PHE A 229 -13.46 26.81 6.11
CA PHE A 229 -14.63 26.36 6.86
C PHE A 229 -14.45 24.96 7.46
N PHE A 230 -13.59 24.13 6.86
CA PHE A 230 -13.35 22.76 7.31
C PHE A 230 -12.01 22.68 8.06
N PRO A 231 -11.99 22.55 9.40
CA PRO A 231 -10.75 22.41 10.16
C PRO A 231 -9.87 21.24 9.70
N VAL A 232 -10.48 20.20 9.13
CA VAL A 232 -9.79 19.05 8.57
C VAL A 232 -8.91 19.41 7.35
N CYS A 233 -9.26 20.46 6.58
CA CYS A 233 -8.41 21.01 5.51
C CYS A 233 -7.21 21.78 6.10
N LYS A 234 -7.42 22.46 7.24
CA LYS A 234 -6.42 22.84 8.27
C LYS A 234 -5.33 21.77 8.40
N ARG A 235 -5.78 20.68 9.03
CA ARG A 235 -4.96 19.54 9.38
C ARG A 235 -4.31 18.87 8.18
N ALA A 236 -5.04 18.71 7.07
CA ALA A 236 -4.51 18.12 5.85
C ALA A 236 -3.26 18.85 5.33
N ARG A 237 -3.25 20.19 5.35
CA ARG A 237 -2.09 20.99 4.94
C ARG A 237 -0.92 20.88 5.90
N GLU A 238 -1.17 20.78 7.20
CA GLU A 238 -0.12 20.53 8.20
C GLU A 238 0.53 19.16 7.99
N ILE A 239 -0.28 18.13 7.71
CA ILE A 239 0.22 16.79 7.38
C ILE A 239 0.99 16.81 6.06
N ALA A 240 0.50 17.51 5.04
CA ALA A 240 1.19 17.65 3.77
C ALA A 240 2.58 18.29 3.93
N ALA A 241 2.72 19.31 4.79
CA ALA A 241 4.00 19.94 5.08
C ALA A 241 4.97 18.97 5.75
N LYS A 242 4.53 18.25 6.79
CA LYS A 242 5.35 17.22 7.45
C LYS A 242 5.77 16.11 6.49
N HIS A 243 4.84 15.65 5.67
CA HIS A 243 5.08 14.64 4.64
C HIS A 243 6.17 15.11 3.68
N ARG A 244 6.03 16.34 3.17
CA ARG A 244 7.01 16.98 2.28
C ARG A 244 8.41 17.06 2.91
N ASP A 245 8.50 17.41 4.19
CA ASP A 245 9.78 17.48 4.89
C ASP A 245 10.43 16.09 5.04
N LEU A 246 9.63 15.05 5.33
CA LEU A 246 10.09 13.66 5.41
C LEU A 246 10.61 13.15 4.07
N ILE A 247 9.84 13.31 2.99
CA ILE A 247 10.24 12.83 1.66
C ILE A 247 11.50 13.57 1.19
N TRP A 248 11.56 14.88 1.43
CA TRP A 248 12.69 15.70 1.04
C TRP A 248 13.96 15.27 1.77
N ARG A 249 13.88 15.05 3.08
CA ARG A 249 15.04 14.64 3.88
C ARG A 249 15.61 13.29 3.47
N ASN A 250 14.75 12.34 3.09
CA ASN A 250 15.21 11.04 2.58
C ASN A 250 15.84 11.16 1.18
N TYR A 251 15.24 11.98 0.32
CA TYR A 251 15.76 12.22 -1.03
C TYR A 251 17.10 12.99 -1.01
N SER A 252 17.19 14.07 -0.23
CA SER A 252 18.40 14.89 -0.12
C SER A 252 19.55 14.15 0.58
N ASP A 253 19.26 13.29 1.57
CA ASP A 253 20.28 12.45 2.21
C ASP A 253 20.98 11.51 1.21
N VAL A 254 20.24 11.01 0.19
CA VAL A 254 20.84 10.25 -0.92
C VAL A 254 21.68 11.15 -1.82
N GLN A 255 21.21 12.37 -2.11
CA GLN A 255 21.93 13.34 -2.93
C GLN A 255 23.27 13.71 -2.28
N ASP A 256 23.25 14.06 -1.00
CA ASP A 256 24.43 14.45 -0.22
C ASP A 256 25.46 13.32 -0.15
N ARG A 257 25.00 12.08 0.06
CA ARG A 257 25.88 10.91 0.06
C ARG A 257 26.46 10.62 -1.33
N THR A 258 25.70 10.89 -2.39
CA THR A 258 26.18 10.75 -3.77
C THR A 258 27.31 11.72 -4.05
N VAL A 259 27.16 13.00 -3.67
CA VAL A 259 28.21 14.02 -3.82
C VAL A 259 29.48 13.65 -3.04
N LYS A 260 29.34 13.03 -1.88
CA LYS A 260 30.47 12.55 -1.05
C LYS A 260 31.09 11.23 -1.53
N GLY A 261 30.61 10.65 -2.63
CA GLY A 261 31.08 9.36 -3.14
C GLY A 261 30.72 8.16 -2.26
N ALA A 262 29.78 8.32 -1.32
CA ALA A 262 29.41 7.33 -0.32
C ALA A 262 28.04 6.66 -0.58
N ALA A 263 27.26 7.16 -1.54
CA ALA A 263 25.96 6.57 -1.86
C ALA A 263 26.10 5.32 -2.71
N LEU A 264 25.48 4.24 -2.25
CA LEU A 264 25.22 3.07 -3.08
C LEU A 264 24.02 3.32 -4.01
N PRO A 265 23.99 2.68 -5.21
CA PRO A 265 22.84 2.75 -6.10
C PRO A 265 21.51 2.44 -5.42
N SER A 266 20.54 3.35 -5.54
CA SER A 266 19.20 3.24 -4.97
C SER A 266 18.14 3.80 -5.90
N PHE A 267 16.86 3.60 -5.58
CA PHE A 267 15.78 4.14 -6.39
C PHE A 267 15.79 5.67 -6.44
N ASN A 268 16.05 6.35 -5.32
CA ASN A 268 16.18 7.81 -5.30
C ASN A 268 17.40 8.29 -6.09
N HIS A 269 18.50 7.54 -6.09
CA HIS A 269 19.63 7.83 -6.97
C HIS A 269 19.24 7.74 -8.45
N ALA A 270 18.48 6.71 -8.87
CA ALA A 270 17.97 6.64 -10.24
C ALA A 270 17.03 7.80 -10.59
N ILE A 271 16.19 8.25 -9.66
CA ILE A 271 15.32 9.41 -9.86
C ILE A 271 16.16 10.68 -10.07
N GLN A 272 17.18 10.89 -9.24
CA GLN A 272 18.12 12.02 -9.36
C GLN A 272 18.81 12.04 -10.73
N GLU A 273 19.33 10.90 -11.19
CA GLU A 273 19.97 10.80 -12.50
C GLU A 273 19.00 11.06 -13.66
N LYS A 274 17.77 10.56 -13.56
CA LYS A 274 16.74 10.80 -14.57
C LYS A 274 16.32 12.26 -14.64
N LEU A 275 16.22 12.94 -13.49
CA LEU A 275 15.92 14.36 -13.41
C LEU A 275 17.05 15.20 -14.03
N LYS A 276 18.32 14.86 -13.76
CA LYS A 276 19.48 15.51 -14.39
C LYS A 276 19.47 15.37 -15.92
N GLN A 277 18.99 14.25 -16.44
CA GLN A 277 18.84 14.01 -17.89
C GLN A 277 17.60 14.69 -18.50
N GLY A 278 16.79 15.39 -17.70
CA GLY A 278 15.62 16.13 -18.17
C GLY A 278 14.35 15.28 -18.23
N TRP A 279 13.95 14.66 -17.12
CA TRP A 279 12.69 13.92 -17.02
C TRP A 279 11.47 14.85 -17.26
N PRO A 280 10.75 14.73 -18.40
CA PRO A 280 9.69 15.68 -18.73
C PRO A 280 8.49 15.55 -17.80
N GLY A 281 7.96 16.69 -17.34
CA GLY A 281 6.71 16.78 -16.59
C GLY A 281 6.75 16.19 -15.18
N VAL A 282 7.95 16.05 -14.60
CA VAL A 282 8.17 15.64 -13.21
C VAL A 282 9.14 16.62 -12.56
N SER A 283 8.67 17.34 -11.54
CA SER A 283 9.52 18.18 -10.71
C SER A 283 10.34 17.35 -9.71
N GLU A 284 11.36 17.95 -9.11
CA GLU A 284 12.22 17.24 -8.16
C GLU A 284 11.44 16.70 -6.94
N ILE A 285 10.53 17.49 -6.39
CA ILE A 285 9.69 17.06 -5.26
C ILE A 285 8.71 15.95 -5.66
N GLU A 286 8.15 16.01 -6.88
CA GLU A 286 7.32 14.93 -7.41
C GLU A 286 8.16 13.65 -7.63
N GLY A 287 9.43 13.78 -8.02
CA GLY A 287 10.39 12.68 -8.07
C GLY A 287 10.62 12.07 -6.68
N ALA A 288 10.90 12.89 -5.66
CA ALA A 288 11.03 12.43 -4.28
C ALA A 288 9.77 11.68 -3.80
N GLU A 289 8.59 12.19 -4.15
CA GLU A 289 7.30 11.57 -3.83
C GLU A 289 7.11 10.21 -4.54
N ILE A 290 7.51 10.07 -5.81
CA ILE A 290 7.54 8.77 -6.52
C ILE A 290 8.42 7.75 -5.78
N GLY A 291 9.57 8.19 -5.27
CA GLY A 291 10.48 7.38 -4.45
C GLY A 291 9.84 6.96 -3.12
N HIS A 292 9.26 7.91 -2.41
CA HIS A 292 8.64 7.67 -1.11
C HIS A 292 7.40 6.77 -1.17
N HIS A 293 6.62 6.84 -2.26
CA HIS A 293 5.55 5.88 -2.52
C HIS A 293 6.04 4.43 -2.58
N LEU A 294 7.22 4.21 -3.15
CA LEU A 294 7.80 2.87 -3.20
C LEU A 294 8.20 2.39 -1.81
N LEU A 295 8.75 3.30 -0.99
CA LEU A 295 9.12 3.03 0.40
C LEU A 295 7.88 2.63 1.21
N THR A 296 6.89 3.50 1.30
CA THR A 296 5.64 3.26 2.05
C THR A 296 4.89 2.02 1.57
N GLY A 297 4.88 1.77 0.26
CA GLY A 297 4.25 0.60 -0.33
C GLY A 297 4.95 -0.72 0.01
N THR A 298 6.20 -0.70 0.48
CA THR A 298 6.98 -1.91 0.81
C THR A 298 7.21 -2.12 2.31
N THR A 299 7.06 -1.09 3.15
CA THR A 299 7.23 -1.17 4.61
C THR A 299 6.06 -1.87 5.31
N ASP A 300 4.90 -1.23 5.41
CA ASP A 300 3.79 -1.71 6.27
C ASP A 300 3.07 -2.94 5.70
N THR A 301 2.88 -2.99 4.37
CA THR A 301 2.19 -4.09 3.69
C THR A 301 2.92 -5.42 3.82
N THR A 302 4.25 -5.41 3.68
CA THR A 302 5.11 -6.60 3.80
C THR A 302 5.15 -7.06 5.26
N ALA A 303 5.32 -6.14 6.22
CA ALA A 303 5.31 -6.45 7.64
C ALA A 303 3.97 -7.07 8.07
N SER A 304 2.85 -6.42 7.72
CA SER A 304 1.50 -6.91 8.00
C SER A 304 1.23 -8.28 7.38
N SER A 305 1.71 -8.52 6.16
CA SER A 305 1.58 -9.83 5.51
C SER A 305 2.35 -10.94 6.24
N LEU A 306 3.55 -10.63 6.74
CA LEU A 306 4.36 -11.57 7.53
C LEU A 306 3.74 -11.83 8.90
N ILE A 307 3.23 -10.79 9.57
CA ILE A 307 2.51 -10.91 10.85
C ILE A 307 1.28 -11.81 10.70
N ASN A 308 0.47 -11.58 9.66
CA ASN A 308 -0.70 -12.40 9.35
C ASN A 308 -0.29 -13.84 8.99
N TRP A 309 0.86 -14.02 8.34
CA TRP A 309 1.39 -15.35 8.05
C TRP A 309 1.80 -16.09 9.33
N VAL A 310 2.46 -15.42 10.30
CA VAL A 310 2.79 -16.01 11.62
C VAL A 310 1.51 -16.46 12.33
N ALA A 311 0.48 -15.60 12.36
CA ALA A 311 -0.84 -15.97 12.89
C ALA A 311 -1.43 -17.20 12.20
N ALA A 312 -1.42 -17.23 10.87
CA ALA A 312 -1.94 -18.35 10.10
C ALA A 312 -1.21 -19.66 10.42
N MET A 313 0.12 -19.61 10.60
CA MET A 313 0.92 -20.79 10.97
C MET A 313 0.64 -21.26 12.39
N CYS A 314 0.47 -20.34 13.34
CA CYS A 314 0.09 -20.67 14.72
C CYS A 314 -1.31 -21.30 14.82
N LEU A 315 -2.27 -20.83 14.00
CA LEU A 315 -3.65 -21.34 13.97
C LEU A 315 -3.80 -22.68 13.21
N ASN A 316 -2.82 -23.04 12.36
CA ASN A 316 -2.89 -24.25 11.53
C ASN A 316 -1.62 -25.12 11.68
N PRO A 317 -1.44 -25.83 12.81
CA PRO A 317 -0.25 -26.64 13.06
C PRO A 317 0.00 -27.71 11.99
N GLU A 318 -1.05 -28.30 11.41
CA GLU A 318 -0.90 -29.26 10.31
C GLU A 318 -0.32 -28.63 9.05
N ALA A 319 -0.75 -27.42 8.70
CA ALA A 319 -0.23 -26.69 7.55
C ALA A 319 1.23 -26.28 7.79
N GLN A 320 1.56 -25.89 9.04
CA GLN A 320 2.94 -25.61 9.45
C GLN A 320 3.82 -26.86 9.33
N LYS A 321 3.35 -28.02 9.83
CA LYS A 321 4.07 -29.30 9.72
C LYS A 321 4.30 -29.70 8.26
N LYS A 322 3.28 -29.58 7.41
CA LYS A 322 3.39 -29.82 5.96
C LYS A 322 4.38 -28.87 5.29
N ALA A 323 4.41 -27.60 5.71
CA ALA A 323 5.37 -26.63 5.20
C ALA A 323 6.82 -27.02 5.57
N GLN A 324 7.02 -27.54 6.78
CA GLN A 324 8.30 -28.03 7.30
C GLN A 324 8.74 -29.35 6.63
N GLU A 325 7.82 -30.30 6.43
CA GLU A 325 8.10 -31.63 5.84
C GLU A 325 8.31 -31.57 4.33
N GLY A 326 7.51 -30.78 3.62
CA GLY A 326 7.43 -30.85 2.15
C GLY A 326 8.55 -30.16 1.39
N ASN A 327 9.70 -29.85 2.01
CA ASN A 327 10.71 -28.95 1.42
C ASN A 327 10.10 -27.59 0.99
N ILE A 328 8.94 -27.22 1.55
CA ILE A 328 8.18 -26.01 1.23
C ILE A 328 8.73 -24.83 2.04
N SER A 329 10.04 -24.65 2.00
CA SER A 329 10.72 -23.36 2.27
C SER A 329 10.24 -22.27 1.29
N SER A 330 9.60 -22.69 0.20
CA SER A 330 8.76 -21.85 -0.62
C SER A 330 7.60 -21.22 0.17
N ALA A 331 7.14 -21.66 1.34
CA ALA A 331 5.98 -20.98 1.94
C ALA A 331 6.34 -19.56 2.40
N LEU A 332 7.35 -19.38 3.26
CA LEU A 332 7.80 -18.05 3.67
C LEU A 332 8.51 -17.32 2.52
N TYR A 333 9.35 -18.00 1.72
CA TYR A 333 10.08 -17.37 0.62
C TYR A 333 9.19 -17.08 -0.60
N THR A 334 8.19 -17.92 -0.91
CA THR A 334 7.18 -17.65 -1.96
C THR A 334 6.10 -16.74 -1.42
N VAL A 335 5.78 -16.70 -0.11
CA VAL A 335 5.00 -15.60 0.45
C VAL A 335 5.83 -14.34 0.37
N LEU A 336 7.05 -14.24 0.87
CA LEU A 336 7.92 -13.05 0.69
C LEU A 336 8.12 -12.65 -0.77
N GLN A 337 8.43 -13.57 -1.67
CA GLN A 337 8.61 -13.32 -3.11
C GLN A 337 7.28 -13.00 -3.81
N ARG A 338 6.19 -13.75 -3.57
CA ARG A 338 4.88 -13.44 -4.18
C ARG A 338 4.23 -12.26 -3.52
N THR A 339 4.36 -12.04 -2.24
CA THR A 339 3.87 -10.88 -1.50
C THR A 339 4.64 -9.66 -1.95
N ILE A 340 5.97 -9.67 -2.09
CA ILE A 340 6.69 -8.52 -2.70
C ILE A 340 6.32 -8.39 -4.18
N THR A 341 6.33 -9.45 -5.00
CA THR A 341 5.98 -9.35 -6.44
C THR A 341 4.51 -8.97 -6.67
N GLN A 342 3.59 -9.42 -5.83
CA GLN A 342 2.16 -9.09 -5.88
C GLN A 342 1.84 -7.79 -5.18
N ILE A 343 2.52 -7.39 -4.10
CA ILE A 343 2.43 -6.03 -3.54
C ILE A 343 2.91 -5.10 -4.63
N VAL A 344 4.07 -5.31 -5.21
CA VAL A 344 4.59 -4.49 -6.31
C VAL A 344 3.67 -4.44 -7.56
N GLN A 345 3.06 -5.56 -7.97
CA GLN A 345 2.13 -5.59 -9.11
C GLN A 345 0.69 -5.14 -8.77
N ARG A 346 0.24 -5.25 -7.50
CA ARG A 346 -1.15 -4.98 -7.05
C ARG A 346 -1.30 -3.78 -6.13
N SER A 347 -0.25 -3.24 -5.52
CA SER A 347 -0.23 -1.98 -4.74
C SER A 347 -0.43 -0.77 -5.64
N THR A 348 -0.30 -0.95 -6.95
CA THR A 348 -0.76 0.01 -7.95
C THR A 348 -2.27 -0.01 -8.19
N GLY A 349 -3.01 -0.88 -7.49
CA GLY A 349 -4.47 -1.02 -7.57
C GLY A 349 -5.15 -1.38 -6.24
N LEU A 350 -4.44 -1.39 -5.11
CA LEU A 350 -5.05 -1.48 -3.77
C LEU A 350 -5.42 -0.05 -3.32
N LEU A 351 -6.42 0.50 -3.98
CA LEU A 351 -7.40 1.38 -3.36
C LEU A 351 -8.71 0.63 -3.55
N VAL A 352 -9.58 0.60 -2.54
CA VAL A 352 -10.91 -0.01 -2.57
C VAL A 352 -11.47 0.03 -4.00
N LEU A 353 -11.68 -1.17 -4.56
CA LEU A 353 -11.91 -1.41 -5.98
C LEU A 353 -13.22 -0.74 -6.40
N ILE A 354 -13.11 0.45 -6.98
CA ILE A 354 -14.24 1.29 -7.39
C ILE A 354 -14.04 1.64 -8.86
N VAL A 355 -14.85 1.04 -9.72
CA VAL A 355 -14.85 1.34 -11.16
C VAL A 355 -16.05 2.21 -11.49
N CYS A 356 -15.79 3.35 -12.16
CA CYS A 356 -16.80 4.13 -12.86
C CYS A 356 -16.81 3.71 -14.35
N PRO A 357 -17.93 3.25 -14.93
CA PRO A 357 -17.92 2.59 -16.24
C PRO A 357 -18.06 3.60 -17.40
N ARG A 358 -17.08 3.64 -18.33
CA ARG A 358 -17.33 4.02 -19.74
C ARG A 358 -16.42 3.26 -20.73
N THR A 359 -17.10 2.55 -21.65
CA THR A 359 -16.73 2.06 -23.00
C THR A 359 -15.64 0.97 -23.16
N MET A 360 -16.03 -0.14 -23.80
CA MET A 360 -15.27 -1.39 -24.03
C MET A 360 -14.77 -1.51 -25.48
N THR A 361 -13.51 -1.93 -25.70
CA THR A 361 -13.05 -2.70 -26.88
C THR A 361 -11.78 -3.53 -26.56
N GLN A 362 -11.62 -4.68 -27.23
CA GLN A 362 -10.80 -5.85 -26.84
C GLN A 362 -9.32 -5.82 -27.31
N ARG A 363 -8.39 -6.47 -26.56
CA ARG A 363 -7.42 -7.52 -27.02
C ARG A 363 -6.37 -7.98 -25.97
N GLY A 364 -6.30 -9.31 -25.76
CA GLY A 364 -5.16 -10.26 -25.53
C GLY A 364 -4.00 -10.00 -24.53
N CYS A 365 -3.71 -11.00 -23.66
CA CYS A 365 -2.52 -11.08 -22.78
C CYS A 365 -1.97 -12.53 -22.63
N HIS A 366 -0.73 -12.71 -22.16
CA HIS A 366 0.02 -13.98 -22.01
C HIS A 366 0.57 -14.24 -20.58
N THR A 367 0.84 -15.52 -20.28
CA THR A 367 1.13 -16.15 -18.95
C THR A 367 2.64 -16.36 -18.62
N PRO A 368 3.06 -16.59 -17.35
CA PRO A 368 4.48 -16.65 -16.94
C PRO A 368 5.07 -18.05 -16.60
N ASP A 369 6.41 -18.13 -16.62
CA ASP A 369 7.30 -19.32 -16.67
C ASP A 369 8.05 -19.68 -15.34
N ARG A 370 8.54 -20.94 -15.25
CA ARG A 370 8.91 -21.81 -14.10
C ARG A 370 10.35 -21.75 -13.54
N SER A 371 11.18 -20.75 -13.85
CA SER A 371 12.65 -20.81 -13.63
C SER A 371 13.21 -20.49 -12.22
N SER A 372 12.41 -20.22 -11.17
CA SER A 372 12.93 -19.74 -9.86
C SER A 372 13.38 -20.81 -8.84
N LYS A 373 13.44 -22.10 -9.22
CA LYS A 373 13.58 -23.20 -8.23
C LYS A 373 14.98 -23.42 -7.65
N SER A 374 16.09 -23.06 -8.33
CA SER A 374 17.42 -23.59 -7.94
C SER A 374 18.13 -22.86 -6.79
N LYS A 375 17.89 -21.55 -6.58
CA LYS A 375 18.57 -20.77 -5.53
C LYS A 375 17.92 -20.88 -4.13
N SER A 376 16.69 -21.40 -4.05
CA SER A 376 15.95 -21.57 -2.78
C SER A 376 16.51 -22.65 -1.83
N ARG A 377 17.55 -23.40 -2.23
CA ARG A 377 18.07 -24.55 -1.46
C ARG A 377 18.90 -24.20 -0.22
N SER A 378 19.45 -22.98 -0.10
CA SER A 378 20.30 -22.60 1.06
C SER A 378 19.49 -22.23 2.31
N LEU A 379 18.29 -21.64 2.14
CA LEU A 379 17.40 -21.24 3.23
C LEU A 379 16.57 -22.41 3.81
N GLN A 380 16.52 -23.56 3.11
CA GLN A 380 15.82 -24.80 3.51
C GLN A 380 16.22 -25.37 4.88
N LYS A 381 17.33 -24.90 5.46
CA LYS A 381 17.91 -25.46 6.68
C LYS A 381 17.63 -24.63 7.95
N HIS A 382 16.83 -23.56 7.88
CA HIS A 382 16.63 -22.61 8.99
C HIS A 382 15.14 -22.45 9.34
N ASP A 383 14.54 -23.45 10.00
CA ASP A 383 13.10 -23.42 10.30
C ASP A 383 12.80 -23.25 11.81
N TYR A 384 11.62 -22.69 12.09
CA TYR A 384 11.07 -22.40 13.42
C TYR A 384 9.73 -23.13 13.64
N LEU A 385 9.42 -23.43 14.91
CA LEU A 385 8.10 -23.82 15.39
C LEU A 385 7.37 -22.57 15.87
N MET A 386 6.13 -22.36 15.45
CA MET A 386 5.29 -21.23 15.90
C MET A 386 4.04 -21.77 16.56
N THR A 387 3.83 -21.37 17.80
CA THR A 387 2.63 -21.74 18.58
C THR A 387 2.05 -20.49 19.22
N SER A 388 0.75 -20.50 19.50
CA SER A 388 0.13 -19.47 20.34
C SER A 388 -0.83 -20.09 21.34
N ARG A 389 -0.95 -19.44 22.50
CA ARG A 389 -1.85 -19.82 23.58
C ARG A 389 -3.23 -19.15 23.49
N THR A 390 -3.41 -18.19 22.58
CA THR A 390 -4.61 -17.34 22.50
C THR A 390 -5.25 -17.44 21.11
N SER A 391 -6.59 -17.47 21.05
CA SER A 391 -7.33 -17.40 19.78
C SER A 391 -7.55 -15.93 19.40
N TYR A 392 -6.99 -15.49 18.27
CA TYR A 392 -7.10 -14.12 17.73
C TYR A 392 -7.77 -14.10 16.35
N LYS A 393 -8.61 -15.10 16.06
CA LYS A 393 -9.16 -15.37 14.71
C LYS A 393 -9.93 -14.20 14.09
N ASP A 394 -10.40 -13.26 14.90
CA ASP A 394 -11.20 -12.10 14.48
C ASP A 394 -10.70 -10.76 15.06
N ASP A 395 -9.48 -10.71 15.62
CA ASP A 395 -8.93 -9.50 16.26
C ASP A 395 -8.14 -8.63 15.27
N LEU A 396 -8.86 -8.03 14.33
CA LEU A 396 -8.29 -7.18 13.28
C LEU A 396 -8.04 -5.76 13.78
N ARG A 397 -6.89 -5.21 13.41
CA ARG A 397 -6.59 -3.79 13.54
C ARG A 397 -7.48 -3.00 12.57
N PRO A 398 -8.14 -1.91 13.02
CA PRO A 398 -8.86 -1.02 12.13
C PRO A 398 -7.89 -0.30 11.19
N GLY A 399 -8.22 -0.21 9.91
CA GLY A 399 -7.42 0.55 8.95
C GLY A 399 -7.49 0.03 7.52
N PHE A 400 -6.72 0.69 6.65
CA PHE A 400 -6.66 0.39 5.22
C PHE A 400 -5.99 -0.96 4.92
N ILE A 401 -5.00 -1.35 5.73
CA ILE A 401 -4.29 -2.63 5.61
C ILE A 401 -4.84 -3.56 6.69
N VAL A 402 -5.37 -4.72 6.26
CA VAL A 402 -5.87 -5.74 7.16
C VAL A 402 -4.70 -6.43 7.85
N CYS A 403 -4.54 -6.16 9.14
CA CYS A 403 -3.52 -6.77 10.00
C CYS A 403 -4.16 -7.14 11.34
N LEU A 404 -3.64 -8.15 12.02
CA LEU A 404 -4.10 -8.50 13.37
C LEU A 404 -3.55 -7.52 14.42
N ASN A 405 -4.36 -7.22 15.44
CA ASN A 405 -3.90 -6.56 16.64
C ASN A 405 -2.74 -7.34 17.30
N PRO A 406 -1.92 -6.68 18.15
CA PRO A 406 -0.82 -7.34 18.86
C PRO A 406 -1.26 -8.65 19.54
N PHE A 407 -0.68 -9.77 19.10
CA PHE A 407 -0.90 -11.09 19.69
C PHE A 407 0.44 -11.74 20.06
N SER A 408 0.41 -12.60 21.07
CA SER A 408 1.58 -13.37 21.50
C SER A 408 1.77 -14.63 20.66
N ALA A 409 3.00 -14.87 20.24
CA ALA A 409 3.42 -16.09 19.57
C ALA A 409 4.74 -16.56 20.17
N HIS A 410 4.86 -17.87 20.37
CA HIS A 410 6.12 -18.49 20.74
C HIS A 410 6.79 -19.03 19.48
N ILE A 411 7.91 -18.41 19.12
CA ILE A 411 8.71 -18.73 17.94
C ILE A 411 10.05 -19.29 18.41
N ALA A 412 10.29 -20.58 18.18
CA ALA A 412 11.51 -21.25 18.63
C ALA A 412 12.16 -22.09 17.52
N PRO A 413 13.49 -22.21 17.47
CA PRO A 413 14.17 -23.08 16.50
C PRO A 413 13.74 -24.52 16.66
N ARG A 414 13.68 -25.27 15.55
CA ARG A 414 13.33 -26.70 15.61
C ARG A 414 14.25 -27.54 16.48
N SER A 415 15.55 -27.21 16.49
CA SER A 415 16.54 -27.94 17.28
C SER A 415 17.79 -27.09 17.52
N PRO A 416 18.65 -27.48 18.49
CA PRO A 416 19.92 -26.79 18.74
C PRO A 416 20.81 -26.68 17.50
N LYS A 417 20.79 -27.70 16.62
CA LYS A 417 21.53 -27.70 15.35
C LYS A 417 21.07 -26.58 14.41
N HIS A 418 19.77 -26.28 14.37
CA HIS A 418 19.23 -25.18 13.56
C HIS A 418 19.66 -23.82 14.12
N ALA A 419 19.61 -23.66 15.44
CA ALA A 419 20.05 -22.43 16.09
C ALA A 419 21.54 -22.15 15.81
N GLN A 420 22.40 -23.18 15.88
CA GLN A 420 23.82 -23.06 15.52
C GLN A 420 24.02 -22.65 14.05
N LEU A 421 23.24 -23.24 13.13
CA LEU A 421 23.33 -22.90 11.72
C LEU A 421 22.92 -21.44 11.43
N ILE A 422 21.85 -20.96 12.06
CA ILE A 422 21.42 -19.55 11.95
C ILE A 422 22.53 -18.63 12.45
N ARG A 423 23.13 -18.92 13.62
CA ARG A 423 24.24 -18.11 14.15
C ARG A 423 25.43 -18.09 13.19
N LYS A 424 25.84 -19.25 12.70
CA LYS A 424 26.97 -19.38 11.77
C LYS A 424 26.72 -18.57 10.48
N THR A 425 25.58 -18.78 9.85
CA THR A 425 25.26 -18.11 8.57
C THR A 425 25.09 -16.60 8.71
N TRP A 426 24.62 -16.12 9.86
CA TRP A 426 24.58 -14.68 10.14
C TRP A 426 25.99 -14.08 10.30
N MET A 427 26.86 -14.72 11.08
CA MET A 427 28.22 -14.22 11.29
C MET A 427 29.03 -14.18 9.98
N GLU A 428 28.93 -15.22 9.15
CA GLU A 428 29.56 -15.25 7.82
C GLU A 428 29.08 -14.09 6.94
N GLU A 429 27.77 -13.83 6.92
CA GLU A 429 27.20 -12.79 6.07
C GLU A 429 27.50 -11.37 6.59
N LEU A 430 27.56 -11.18 7.92
CA LEU A 430 27.94 -9.92 8.55
C LEU A 430 29.34 -9.49 8.11
N GLU A 431 30.30 -10.41 8.09
CA GLU A 431 31.68 -10.14 7.67
C GLU A 431 31.80 -9.89 6.16
N VAL A 432 31.04 -10.62 5.34
CA VAL A 432 31.14 -10.53 3.88
C VAL A 432 30.45 -9.28 3.34
N SER A 433 29.20 -9.06 3.73
CA SER A 433 28.30 -8.12 3.04
C SER A 433 28.21 -6.75 3.71
N LEU A 434 28.52 -6.66 5.01
CA LEU A 434 28.29 -5.47 5.83
C LEU A 434 29.57 -4.84 6.36
N ASP A 435 29.55 -3.52 6.54
CA ASP A 435 30.60 -2.74 7.19
C ASP A 435 30.44 -2.69 8.71
N GLN A 436 31.34 -1.97 9.38
CA GLN A 436 31.33 -1.78 10.83
C GLN A 436 30.07 -1.05 11.38
N ASN A 437 29.36 -0.30 10.54
CA ASN A 437 28.08 0.33 10.88
C ASN A 437 26.88 -0.55 10.48
N GLN A 438 27.14 -1.80 10.11
CA GLN A 438 26.18 -2.75 9.55
C GLN A 438 25.43 -2.19 8.34
N GLN A 439 26.10 -1.39 7.51
CA GLN A 439 25.63 -0.96 6.19
C GLN A 439 26.26 -1.80 5.10
N TRP A 440 25.62 -1.86 3.92
CA TRP A 440 26.16 -2.60 2.79
C TRP A 440 27.53 -2.04 2.35
N LYS A 441 28.52 -2.93 2.21
CA LYS A 441 29.84 -2.56 1.67
C LYS A 441 29.78 -2.19 0.19
N ALA A 442 28.97 -2.92 -0.57
CA ALA A 442 28.77 -2.72 -2.00
C ALA A 442 27.35 -3.13 -2.41
N THR A 443 26.86 -2.57 -3.50
CA THR A 443 25.58 -2.99 -4.08
C THR A 443 25.77 -4.24 -4.93
N PRO A 444 24.93 -5.28 -4.75
CA PRO A 444 24.93 -6.44 -5.63
C PRO A 444 24.82 -6.03 -7.11
N GLU A 445 25.65 -6.62 -7.96
CA GLU A 445 25.81 -6.22 -9.37
C GLU A 445 24.48 -6.18 -10.15
N GLY A 446 23.59 -7.15 -9.90
CA GLY A 446 22.25 -7.20 -10.49
C GLY A 446 21.39 -5.97 -10.17
N ILE A 447 21.51 -5.46 -8.94
CA ILE A 447 20.80 -4.26 -8.46
C ILE A 447 21.47 -3.01 -9.02
N ALA A 448 22.80 -2.94 -9.03
CA ALA A 448 23.53 -1.81 -9.61
C ALA A 448 23.14 -1.57 -11.07
N ARG A 449 23.13 -2.63 -11.90
CA ARG A 449 22.67 -2.58 -13.29
C ARG A 449 21.20 -2.18 -13.45
N LEU A 450 20.36 -2.63 -12.51
CA LEU A 450 18.94 -2.29 -12.51
C LEU A 450 18.71 -0.80 -12.25
N ILE A 451 19.41 -0.25 -11.26
CA ILE A 451 19.31 1.17 -10.88
C ILE A 451 19.88 2.07 -11.98
N ASP A 452 21.03 1.71 -12.56
CA ASP A 452 21.60 2.44 -13.72
C ASP A 452 20.61 2.51 -14.89
N ARG A 453 19.96 1.39 -15.21
CA ARG A 453 18.92 1.35 -16.26
C ARG A 453 17.71 2.22 -15.93
N ALA A 454 17.33 2.34 -14.66
CA ALA A 454 16.20 3.18 -14.26
C ALA A 454 16.51 4.68 -14.34
N GLY A 455 17.78 5.05 -14.11
CA GLY A 455 18.27 6.43 -14.18
C GLY A 455 18.49 6.95 -15.60
N LYS A 456 18.63 6.06 -16.58
CA LYS A 456 18.50 6.36 -18.02
C LYS A 456 17.01 6.44 -18.38
#